data_AF-A0A7X8LLN2-F1
#
_entry.id   AF-A0A7X8LLN2-F1
#
_cell.length_a   1.000
_cell.length_b   1.000
_cell.length_c   1.000
_cell.angle_alpha   90.00
_cell.angle_beta   90.00
_cell.angle_gamma   90.00
#
_symmetry.space_group_name_H-M   'P 1'
#
loop_
_entity.id
_entity.type
_entity.pdbx_description
1 polymer ?
#
loop_
_entity_poly.entity_id
_entity_poly.type
_entity_poly.pdbx_seq_one_letter_code
_entity_poly.pdbx_strand_id
1 'polypeptide(L)'
;MDSKTLSLPKLNQLSPTLESTALKLMEETGELAQVIGKYRGLSGEKIKMDHNTIVEEIARELLDVAQTAVTMMFVMEEEFGVDIDSALEAHLAKLRQKGYLSR
;
A
#
# COMPACT_ATOMS: atom_id res chain seq x y z
N MET A 1 -8.06 6.92 19.76
CA MET A 1 -7.74 6.66 18.34
C MET A 1 -7.26 5.22 18.23
N ASP A 2 -7.91 4.41 17.39
CA ASP A 2 -7.45 3.05 17.13
C ASP A 2 -6.38 3.10 16.05
N SER A 3 -5.13 2.89 16.42
CA SER A 3 -4.00 2.79 15.50
C SER A 3 -3.60 1.34 15.32
N LYS A 4 -3.35 0.93 14.08
CA LYS A 4 -2.63 -0.29 13.78
C LYS A 4 -1.17 0.05 13.51
N THR A 5 -0.25 -0.59 14.22
CA THR A 5 1.18 -0.52 13.89
C THR A 5 1.50 -1.66 12.94
N LEU A 6 2.00 -1.33 11.76
CA LEU A 6 2.48 -2.28 10.77
C LEU A 6 3.98 -2.04 10.57
N SER A 7 4.80 -3.08 10.76
CA SER A 7 6.24 -3.03 10.52
C SER A 7 6.55 -3.82 9.25
N LEU A 8 6.98 -3.12 8.20
CA LEU A 8 7.37 -3.72 6.92
C LEU A 8 8.88 -3.54 6.71
N PRO A 9 9.61 -4.60 6.34
CA PRO A 9 11.07 -4.57 6.26
C PRO A 9 11.57 -3.83 5.01
N LYS A 10 12.81 -3.35 5.08
CA LYS A 10 13.60 -3.04 3.89
C LYS A 10 13.91 -4.32 3.13
N LEU A 11 13.69 -4.33 1.82
CA LEU A 11 14.02 -5.46 0.95
C LEU A 11 15.48 -5.37 0.50
N ASN A 12 16.36 -6.12 1.16
CA ASN A 12 17.81 -6.05 0.98
C ASN A 12 18.37 -6.92 -0.16
N GLN A 13 17.52 -7.69 -0.84
CA GLN A 13 17.90 -8.49 -2.02
C GLN A 13 17.50 -7.81 -3.34
N LEU A 14 17.00 -6.58 -3.28
CA LEU A 14 16.60 -5.78 -4.42
C LEU A 14 17.46 -4.52 -4.49
N SER A 15 17.55 -3.92 -5.68
CA SER A 15 18.13 -2.60 -5.90
C SER A 15 17.05 -1.67 -6.43
N PRO A 16 16.06 -1.31 -5.59
CA PRO A 16 14.95 -0.46 -6.01
C PRO A 16 15.46 0.95 -6.37
N THR A 17 14.86 1.54 -7.40
CA THR A 17 15.02 2.96 -7.74
C THR A 17 13.67 3.65 -7.58
N LEU A 18 13.65 4.98 -7.68
CA LEU A 18 12.41 5.73 -7.65
C LEU A 18 11.47 5.30 -8.78
N GLU A 19 12.01 5.14 -9.98
CA GLU A 19 11.25 4.74 -11.17
C GLU A 19 10.77 3.29 -11.09
N SER A 20 11.62 2.35 -10.65
CA SER A 20 11.23 0.95 -10.58
C SER A 20 10.18 0.70 -9.48
N THR A 21 10.28 1.40 -8.35
CA THR A 21 9.27 1.34 -7.30
C THR A 21 7.96 2.01 -7.71
N ALA A 22 8.00 3.10 -8.47
CA ALA A 22 6.81 3.72 -9.04
C ALA A 22 6.08 2.79 -10.02
N LEU A 23 6.81 2.11 -10.91
CA LEU A 23 6.24 1.11 -11.82
C LEU A 23 5.63 -0.07 -11.05
N LYS A 24 6.36 -0.60 -10.07
CA LYS A 24 5.87 -1.71 -9.25
C LYS A 24 4.63 -1.31 -8.43
N LEU A 25 4.56 -0.08 -7.90
CA LEU A 25 3.35 0.42 -7.23
C LEU A 25 2.11 0.38 -8.14
N MET A 26 2.27 0.73 -9.42
CA MET A 26 1.18 0.66 -10.39
C MET A 26 0.75 -0.78 -10.66
N GLU A 27 1.71 -1.71 -10.74
CA GLU A 27 1.47 -3.14 -10.90
C GLU A 27 0.66 -3.69 -9.70
N GLU A 28 1.17 -3.54 -8.47
CA GLU A 28 0.50 -4.05 -7.25
C GLU A 28 -0.90 -3.44 -7.07
N THR A 29 -1.05 -2.14 -7.39
CA THR A 29 -2.36 -1.49 -7.32
C THR A 29 -3.32 -2.06 -8.37
N GLY A 30 -2.81 -2.42 -9.54
CA GLY A 30 -3.57 -3.09 -10.60
C GLY A 30 -4.02 -4.49 -10.20
N GLU A 31 -3.14 -5.26 -9.55
CA GLU A 31 -3.46 -6.60 -9.03
C GLU A 31 -4.52 -6.53 -7.93
N LEU A 32 -4.38 -5.61 -6.97
CA LEU A 32 -5.41 -5.33 -5.96
C LEU A 32 -6.76 -4.96 -6.61
N ALA A 33 -6.75 -4.06 -7.60
CA ALA A 33 -7.94 -3.66 -8.32
C ALA A 33 -8.59 -4.83 -9.06
N GLN A 34 -7.79 -5.73 -9.65
CA GLN A 34 -8.27 -6.93 -10.33
C GLN A 34 -8.98 -7.88 -9.37
N VAL A 35 -8.41 -8.15 -8.19
CA VAL A 35 -9.03 -9.02 -7.17
C VAL A 35 -10.36 -8.44 -6.68
N ILE A 36 -10.41 -7.13 -6.39
CA ILE A 36 -11.65 -6.43 -6.01
C ILE A 36 -12.68 -6.45 -7.17
N GLY A 37 -12.23 -6.26 -8.40
CA GLY A 37 -13.07 -6.22 -9.59
C GLY A 37 -13.73 -7.57 -9.90
N LYS A 38 -12.96 -8.66 -9.76
CA LYS A 38 -13.46 -10.03 -9.79
C LYS A 38 -14.60 -10.17 -8.78
N TYR A 39 -14.35 -9.90 -7.50
CA TYR A 39 -15.37 -10.05 -6.45
C TYR A 39 -16.69 -9.33 -6.76
N ARG A 40 -16.62 -8.11 -7.29
CA ARG A 40 -17.82 -7.30 -7.61
C ARG A 40 -18.56 -7.78 -8.87
N GLY A 41 -18.07 -8.79 -9.57
CA GLY A 41 -18.66 -9.27 -10.83
C GLY A 41 -18.64 -8.22 -11.94
N LEU A 42 -17.74 -7.23 -11.86
CA LEU A 42 -17.72 -6.07 -12.76
C LEU A 42 -17.39 -6.45 -14.22
N SER A 43 -16.88 -7.67 -14.43
CA SER A 43 -16.58 -8.24 -15.76
C SER A 43 -17.63 -9.24 -16.26
N GLY A 44 -18.80 -9.36 -15.59
CA GLY A 44 -19.85 -10.30 -16.00
C GLY A 44 -19.56 -11.78 -15.70
N GLU A 45 -18.52 -12.07 -14.92
CA GLU A 45 -18.12 -13.42 -14.55
C GLU A 45 -19.03 -13.98 -13.43
N LYS A 46 -19.48 -15.24 -13.56
CA LYS A 46 -20.11 -15.98 -12.45
C LYS A 46 -19.03 -16.47 -11.50
N ILE A 47 -18.74 -15.70 -10.46
CA ILE A 47 -17.73 -16.07 -9.47
C ILE A 47 -18.23 -17.25 -8.63
N LYS A 48 -17.52 -18.38 -8.72
CA LYS A 48 -17.56 -19.49 -7.76
C LYS A 48 -16.25 -19.48 -6.95
N MET A 49 -16.00 -18.41 -6.21
CA MET A 49 -14.97 -18.39 -5.17
C MET A 49 -15.66 -18.17 -3.83
N ASP A 50 -15.16 -18.86 -2.81
CA ASP A 50 -15.59 -18.63 -1.44
C ASP A 50 -15.26 -17.20 -0.99
N HIS A 51 -16.13 -16.61 -0.18
CA HIS A 51 -15.96 -15.25 0.30
C HIS A 51 -14.68 -15.09 1.13
N ASN A 52 -14.30 -16.10 1.93
CA ASN A 52 -13.10 -15.99 2.76
C ASN A 52 -11.84 -15.94 1.90
N THR A 53 -11.76 -16.80 0.87
CA THR A 53 -10.65 -16.77 -0.09
C THR A 53 -10.50 -15.41 -0.75
N ILE A 54 -11.60 -14.74 -1.10
CA ILE A 54 -11.55 -13.41 -1.72
C ILE A 54 -10.97 -12.38 -0.75
N VAL A 55 -11.42 -12.38 0.50
CA VAL A 55 -10.94 -11.44 1.52
C VAL A 55 -9.45 -11.66 1.81
N GLU A 56 -9.00 -12.93 1.84
CA GLU A 56 -7.60 -13.29 1.99
C GLU A 56 -6.74 -12.77 0.83
N GLU A 57 -7.20 -12.94 -0.41
CA GLU A 57 -6.51 -12.42 -1.59
C GLU A 57 -6.44 -10.89 -1.58
N ILE A 58 -7.54 -10.20 -1.23
CA ILE A 58 -7.53 -8.73 -1.10
C ILE A 58 -6.51 -8.30 -0.04
N ALA A 59 -6.45 -8.99 1.10
CA ALA A 59 -5.51 -8.66 2.16
C ALA A 59 -4.05 -8.87 1.72
N ARG A 60 -3.78 -9.92 0.95
CA ARG A 60 -2.46 -10.21 0.36
C ARG A 60 -2.02 -9.07 -0.57
N GLU A 61 -2.83 -8.75 -1.58
CA GLU A 61 -2.53 -7.70 -2.54
C GLU A 61 -2.40 -6.32 -1.87
N LEU A 62 -3.21 -6.04 -0.84
CA LEU A 62 -3.09 -4.81 -0.07
C LEU A 62 -1.74 -4.69 0.65
N LEU A 63 -1.21 -5.79 1.17
CA LEU A 63 0.10 -5.82 1.81
C LEU A 63 1.24 -5.67 0.78
N ASP A 64 1.08 -6.19 -0.42
CA ASP A 64 2.07 -6.03 -1.51
C ASP A 64 2.16 -4.56 -1.97
N VAL A 65 1.01 -3.87 -2.09
CA VAL A 65 0.97 -2.41 -2.29
C VAL A 65 1.66 -1.67 -1.15
N ALA A 66 1.37 -2.03 0.11
CA ALA A 66 1.97 -1.38 1.27
C ALA A 66 3.49 -1.59 1.33
N GLN A 67 3.97 -2.80 1.07
CA GLN A 67 5.39 -3.13 1.04
C GLN A 67 6.12 -2.36 -0.05
N THR A 68 5.51 -2.21 -1.23
CA THR A 68 6.12 -1.44 -2.32
C THR A 68 6.19 0.04 -1.99
N ALA A 69 5.16 0.59 -1.34
CA ALA A 69 5.17 1.97 -0.87
C ALA A 69 6.27 2.21 0.19
N VAL A 70 6.40 1.32 1.18
CA VAL A 70 7.48 1.39 2.18
C VAL A 70 8.86 1.22 1.55
N THR A 71 8.99 0.35 0.55
CA THR A 71 10.25 0.21 -0.21
C THR A 71 10.62 1.51 -0.91
N MET A 72 9.65 2.21 -1.49
CA MET A 72 9.86 3.54 -2.08
C MET A 72 10.24 4.58 -1.01
N MET A 73 9.67 4.52 0.20
CA MET A 73 10.07 5.39 1.32
C MET A 73 11.54 5.20 1.68
N PHE A 74 12.04 3.95 1.79
CA PHE A 74 13.46 3.69 2.00
C PHE A 74 14.34 4.29 0.89
N VAL A 75 13.92 4.19 -0.38
CA VAL A 75 14.64 4.83 -1.50
C VAL A 75 14.69 6.35 -1.33
N MET A 76 13.58 6.98 -0.94
CA MET A 76 13.51 8.43 -0.69
C MET A 76 14.42 8.87 0.45
N GLU A 77 14.52 8.08 1.53
CA GLU A 77 15.43 8.38 2.65
C GLU A 77 16.89 8.25 2.24
N GLU A 78 17.24 7.13 1.61
CA GLU A 78 18.64 6.75 1.38
C GLU A 78 19.28 7.49 0.22
N GLU A 79 18.55 7.65 -0.90
CA GLU A 79 19.09 8.24 -2.13
C GLU A 79 18.79 9.74 -2.24
N PHE A 80 17.73 10.21 -1.59
CA PHE A 80 17.27 11.59 -1.70
C PHE A 80 17.30 12.36 -0.37
N GLY A 81 17.65 11.72 0.75
CA GLY A 81 17.77 12.37 2.06
C GLY A 81 16.45 12.90 2.60
N VAL A 82 15.31 12.34 2.17
CA VAL A 82 13.99 12.72 2.69
C VAL A 82 13.85 12.21 4.12
N ASP A 83 13.36 13.05 5.02
CA ASP A 83 12.97 12.64 6.37
C ASP A 83 11.52 12.13 6.34
N ILE A 84 11.35 10.80 6.33
CA ILE A 84 10.03 10.16 6.25
C ILE A 84 9.24 10.36 7.54
N ASP A 85 9.90 10.37 8.71
CA ASP A 85 9.24 10.61 10.00
C ASP A 85 8.59 12.00 10.03
N SER A 86 9.35 13.03 9.60
CA SER A 86 8.83 14.39 9.46
C SER A 86 7.69 14.48 8.43
N ALA A 87 7.80 13.77 7.31
CA ALA A 87 6.75 13.71 6.30
C ALA A 87 5.47 13.04 6.83
N LEU A 88 5.61 12.00 7.65
CA LEU A 88 4.51 11.29 8.31
C LEU A 88 3.76 12.21 9.28
N GLU A 89 4.49 12.93 10.14
CA GLU A 89 3.90 13.87 11.09
C GLU A 89 3.16 15.01 10.38
N ALA A 90 3.74 15.57 9.32
CA ALA A 90 3.08 16.57 8.48
C ALA A 90 1.79 16.01 7.85
N HIS A 91 1.82 14.75 7.39
CA HIS A 91 0.64 14.08 6.86
C HIS A 91 -0.46 13.91 7.93
N LEU A 92 -0.11 13.44 9.12
CA LEU A 92 -1.06 13.26 10.23
C LEU A 92 -1.65 14.61 10.69
N ALA A 93 -0.84 15.65 10.77
CA ALA A 93 -1.31 17.00 11.08
C ALA A 93 -2.34 17.50 10.05
N LYS A 94 -2.09 17.29 8.75
CA LYS A 94 -3.05 17.59 7.68
C LYS A 94 -4.36 16.82 7.85
N LEU A 95 -4.32 15.52 8.21
CA LEU A 95 -5.53 14.72 8.42
C LEU A 95 -6.34 15.21 9.64
N ARG A 96 -5.67 15.62 10.73
CA ARG A 96 -6.31 16.24 11.90
C ARG A 96 -6.99 17.56 11.52
N GLN A 97 -6.31 18.41 10.74
CA GLN A 97 -6.87 19.69 10.27
C GLN A 97 -8.13 19.50 9.42
N LYS A 98 -8.17 18.44 8.60
CA LYS A 98 -9.34 18.08 7.78
C LYS A 98 -10.47 17.42 8.58
N GLY A 99 -10.27 17.16 9.87
CA GLY A 99 -11.25 16.47 10.71
C GLY A 99 -11.36 14.96 10.44
N TYR A 100 -10.41 14.36 9.70
CA TYR A 100 -10.38 12.92 9.46
C TYR A 100 -9.84 12.13 10.66
N LEU A 101 -9.13 12.80 11.57
CA LEU A 101 -8.63 12.24 12.82
C LEU A 101 -9.13 13.10 13.99
N SER A 102 -9.82 12.50 14.96
CA SER A 102 -10.10 13.14 16.25
C SER A 102 -8.90 12.98 17.20
N ARG A 103 -8.74 13.91 18.13
CA ARG A 103 -7.81 13.76 19.26
C ARG A 103 -8.12 12.51 20.09
#